data_AF-A0A182HNI5-F1
#
_entry.id   AF-A0A182HNI5-F1
#
_cell.length_a   1.000
_cell.length_b   1.000
_cell.length_c   1.000
_cell.angle_alpha   90.00
_cell.angle_beta   90.00
_cell.angle_gamma   90.00
#
_symmetry.space_group_name_H-M   'P 1'
#
loop_
_entity.id
_entity.type
_entity.pdbx_description
1 polymer ?
#
loop_
_entity_poly.entity_id
_entity_poly.type
_entity_poly.pdbx_seq_one_letter_code
_entity_poly.pdbx_strand_id
1 'polypeptide(L)'
;MCNQFGFEFSSVNRTYSVVQNRNDTFRGNAVSILYDPGKFPALLEKPSTKTLYKRNGGVPQEGNLTEHLEIFERHLDELIPDRNFSGIGIIDFESWRPIYRQNFGSLQPYKDLSVKIERERHPYWSGNHLEREVGKQINCFSSVNDTTTSPVATTKRSHTKRTHYWGSFLKRFQPFEQ
;
A
#
# COMPACT_ATOMS: atom_id res chain seq x y z
N MET A 1 -13.33 1.22 -19.56
CA MET A 1 -12.62 0.48 -20.65
C MET A 1 -13.59 -0.09 -21.68
N CYS A 2 -14.81 -0.49 -21.30
CA CYS A 2 -15.81 -1.01 -22.25
C CYS A 2 -16.69 0.07 -22.89
N ASN A 3 -16.79 1.25 -22.27
CA ASN A 3 -17.60 2.37 -22.76
C ASN A 3 -17.21 2.81 -24.18
N GLN A 4 -15.92 2.70 -24.55
CA GLN A 4 -15.44 3.00 -25.89
C GLN A 4 -16.05 2.10 -26.99
N PHE A 5 -16.60 0.95 -26.58
CA PHE A 5 -17.28 -0.02 -27.45
C PHE A 5 -18.80 0.03 -27.31
N GLY A 6 -19.35 1.04 -26.62
CA GLY A 6 -20.80 1.17 -26.39
C GLY A 6 -21.37 0.25 -25.32
N PHE A 7 -20.54 -0.50 -24.60
CA PHE A 7 -20.96 -1.33 -23.48
C PHE A 7 -20.84 -0.55 -22.18
N GLU A 8 -21.97 0.02 -21.74
CA GLU A 8 -22.10 0.65 -20.42
C GLU A 8 -22.74 -0.32 -19.44
N PHE A 9 -22.12 -0.51 -18.28
CA PHE A 9 -22.61 -1.40 -17.22
C PHE A 9 -23.56 -0.69 -16.25
N SER A 10 -24.32 0.31 -16.73
CA SER A 10 -25.16 1.19 -15.90
C SER A 10 -26.34 0.47 -15.23
N SER A 11 -26.69 -0.74 -15.69
CA SER A 11 -27.76 -1.57 -15.12
C SER A 11 -27.30 -2.53 -14.03
N VAL A 12 -25.99 -2.72 -13.83
CA VAL A 12 -25.46 -3.74 -12.89
C VAL A 12 -25.94 -3.49 -11.47
N ASN A 13 -25.95 -2.23 -11.02
CA ASN A 13 -26.41 -1.88 -9.68
C ASN A 13 -27.89 -2.22 -9.43
N ARG A 14 -28.76 -1.98 -10.41
CA ARG A 14 -30.21 -2.20 -10.33
C ARG A 14 -30.55 -3.68 -10.42
N THR A 15 -29.88 -4.41 -11.31
CA THR A 15 -30.19 -5.82 -11.58
C THR A 15 -29.68 -6.73 -10.46
N TYR A 16 -28.50 -6.44 -9.90
CA TYR A 16 -27.81 -7.35 -8.99
C TYR A 16 -27.59 -6.78 -7.58
N SER A 17 -28.15 -5.60 -7.28
CA SER A 17 -27.96 -4.92 -5.98
C SER A 17 -26.47 -4.70 -5.62
N VAL A 18 -25.63 -4.47 -6.63
CA VAL A 18 -24.20 -4.19 -6.46
C VAL A 18 -23.98 -2.69 -6.30
N VAL A 19 -23.12 -2.30 -5.35
CA VAL A 19 -22.66 -0.92 -5.21
C VAL A 19 -21.72 -0.57 -6.36
N GLN A 20 -22.05 0.47 -7.14
CA GLN A 20 -21.29 0.90 -8.31
C GLN A 20 -20.98 2.40 -8.22
N ASN A 21 -19.81 2.79 -8.72
CA ASN A 21 -19.48 4.20 -8.92
C ASN A 21 -20.43 4.84 -9.94
N ARG A 22 -20.74 6.13 -9.76
CA ARG A 22 -21.45 6.91 -10.77
C ARG A 22 -20.70 6.85 -12.10
N ASN A 23 -21.45 6.73 -13.20
CA ASN A 23 -20.94 6.64 -14.57
C ASN A 23 -19.95 5.49 -14.81
N ASP A 24 -20.01 4.43 -14.01
CA ASP A 24 -19.10 3.28 -14.10
C ASP A 24 -17.61 3.67 -14.05
N THR A 25 -17.28 4.74 -13.32
CA THR A 25 -15.89 5.18 -13.22
C THR A 25 -15.07 4.22 -12.38
N PHE A 26 -13.81 4.03 -12.76
CA PHE A 26 -12.90 3.15 -12.03
C PHE A 26 -12.59 3.66 -10.60
N ARG A 27 -12.46 4.98 -10.46
CA ARG A 27 -12.40 5.69 -9.17
C ARG A 27 -13.58 6.65 -9.13
N GLY A 28 -14.41 6.52 -8.11
CA GLY A 28 -15.65 7.29 -8.04
C GLY A 28 -16.13 7.43 -6.61
N ASN A 29 -17.40 7.82 -6.47
CA ASN A 29 -18.01 8.16 -5.19
C ASN A 29 -18.21 6.98 -4.23
N ALA A 30 -18.25 5.74 -4.74
CA ALA A 30 -18.59 4.55 -3.96
C ALA A 30 -17.35 3.72 -3.60
N VAL A 31 -16.39 3.58 -4.53
CA VAL A 31 -15.12 2.87 -4.31
C VAL A 31 -14.00 3.50 -5.13
N SER A 32 -12.80 3.58 -4.56
CA SER A 32 -11.60 4.06 -5.21
C SER A 32 -10.38 3.26 -4.75
N ILE A 33 -9.71 2.59 -5.69
CA ILE A 33 -8.48 1.83 -5.43
C ILE A 33 -7.24 2.63 -5.88
N LEU A 34 -6.27 2.73 -4.98
CA LEU A 34 -4.97 3.36 -5.22
C LEU A 34 -3.94 2.25 -5.34
N TYR A 35 -3.41 2.05 -6.54
CA TYR A 35 -2.33 1.10 -6.79
C TYR A 35 -1.00 1.72 -6.41
N ASP A 36 -0.27 1.06 -5.52
CA ASP A 36 1.07 1.42 -5.04
C ASP A 36 1.25 2.94 -4.77
N PRO A 37 0.37 3.57 -3.97
CA PRO A 37 0.39 5.01 -3.76
C PRO A 37 1.54 5.45 -2.86
N GLY A 38 1.96 6.71 -3.00
CA GLY A 38 3.13 7.23 -2.31
C GLY A 38 4.42 6.66 -2.85
N LYS A 39 5.43 6.59 -1.99
CA LYS A 39 6.75 6.04 -2.33
C LYS A 39 7.19 4.97 -1.34
N PHE A 40 6.42 3.90 -1.22
CA PHE A 40 6.79 2.79 -0.34
C PHE A 40 8.19 2.24 -0.69
N PRO A 41 9.01 1.88 0.31
CA PRO A 41 10.25 1.14 0.08
C PRO A 41 9.95 -0.13 -0.70
N ALA A 42 10.65 -0.36 -1.82
CA ALA A 42 10.41 -1.54 -2.64
C ALA A 42 11.64 -1.95 -3.44
N LEU A 43 11.81 -3.25 -3.64
CA LEU A 43 12.67 -3.84 -4.65
C LEU A 43 11.84 -4.05 -5.92
N LEU A 44 12.18 -3.28 -6.95
CA LEU A 44 11.46 -3.28 -8.22
C LEU A 44 12.36 -3.82 -9.33
N GLU A 45 11.77 -4.52 -10.28
CA GLU A 45 12.50 -5.09 -11.41
C GLU A 45 12.55 -4.07 -12.56
N LYS A 46 13.74 -3.87 -13.15
CA LYS A 46 13.87 -3.12 -14.40
C LYS A 46 13.35 -3.97 -15.56
N PRO A 47 12.36 -3.50 -16.35
CA PRO A 47 11.78 -4.29 -17.42
C PRO A 47 12.80 -4.79 -18.46
N SER A 48 13.80 -3.97 -18.75
CA SER A 48 14.83 -4.23 -19.77
C SER A 48 15.88 -5.24 -19.34
N THR A 49 16.37 -5.15 -18.10
CA THR A 49 17.54 -5.91 -17.64
C THR A 49 17.17 -7.03 -16.67
N LYS A 50 15.93 -7.09 -16.20
CA LYS A 50 15.49 -8.01 -15.15
C LYS A 50 16.26 -7.88 -13.83
N THR A 51 16.94 -6.74 -13.65
CA THR A 51 17.71 -6.46 -12.43
C THR A 51 16.86 -5.69 -11.43
N LEU A 52 17.01 -6.03 -10.15
CA LEU A 52 16.34 -5.32 -9.07
C LEU A 52 16.99 -3.96 -8.82
N TYR A 53 16.17 -2.94 -8.59
CA TYR A 53 16.59 -1.64 -8.09
C TYR A 53 15.80 -1.27 -6.84
N LYS A 54 16.42 -0.43 -6.00
CA LYS A 54 15.84 0.01 -4.72
C LYS A 54 15.04 1.29 -4.94
N ARG A 55 13.74 1.26 -4.67
CA ARG A 55 12.91 2.45 -4.47
C ARG A 55 12.85 2.77 -2.99
N ASN A 56 13.10 4.02 -2.63
CA ASN A 56 13.03 4.52 -1.24
C ASN A 56 13.71 3.57 -0.24
N GLY A 57 15.01 3.31 -0.42
CA GLY A 57 15.78 2.38 0.43
C GLY A 57 15.62 0.89 0.10
N GLY A 58 14.55 0.50 -0.59
CA GLY A 58 14.29 -0.87 -1.04
C GLY A 58 13.62 -1.74 0.01
N VAL A 59 14.00 -1.60 1.28
CA VAL A 59 13.41 -2.30 2.43
C VAL A 59 12.84 -1.30 3.45
N PRO A 60 11.81 -1.70 4.23
CA PRO A 60 11.17 -0.87 5.25
C PRO A 60 12.10 0.02 6.07
N GLN A 61 13.11 -0.58 6.72
CA GLN A 61 14.00 0.09 7.65
C GLN A 61 14.96 1.10 7.02
N GLU A 62 15.12 1.08 5.69
CA GLU A 62 15.90 2.07 4.94
C GLU A 62 15.02 3.12 4.26
N GLY A 63 13.70 3.07 4.50
CA GLY A 63 12.73 3.96 3.88
C GLY A 63 12.69 5.34 4.50
N ASN A 64 12.62 6.37 3.64
CA ASN A 64 12.25 7.71 4.06
C ASN A 64 10.72 7.82 4.16
N LEU A 65 10.22 7.87 5.39
CA LEU A 65 8.79 7.97 5.68
C LEU A 65 8.19 9.31 5.23
N THR A 66 8.89 10.42 5.47
CA THR A 66 8.43 11.76 5.09
C THR A 66 8.22 11.84 3.58
N GLU A 67 9.20 11.39 2.79
CA GLU A 67 9.08 11.35 1.33
C GLU A 67 7.92 10.46 0.87
N HIS A 68 7.71 9.30 1.51
CA HIS A 68 6.56 8.46 1.22
C HIS A 68 5.23 9.19 1.45
N LEU A 69 5.08 9.86 2.59
CA LEU A 69 3.84 10.54 2.98
C LEU A 69 3.55 11.75 2.10
N GLU A 70 4.54 12.56 1.75
CA GLU A 70 4.38 13.70 0.83
C GLU A 70 3.88 13.26 -0.56
N ILE A 71 4.45 12.17 -1.09
CA ILE A 71 4.01 11.62 -2.38
C ILE A 71 2.64 10.97 -2.26
N PHE A 72 2.38 10.27 -1.15
CA PHE A 72 1.09 9.63 -0.89
C PHE A 72 -0.02 10.67 -0.85
N GLU A 73 0.24 11.81 -0.20
CA GLU A 73 -0.67 12.94 -0.11
C GLU A 73 -1.01 13.52 -1.49
N ARG A 74 -0.01 13.68 -2.37
CA ARG A 74 -0.23 14.12 -3.76
C ARG A 74 -1.05 13.11 -4.55
N HIS A 75 -0.69 11.82 -4.50
CA HIS A 75 -1.46 10.76 -5.18
C HIS A 75 -2.91 10.72 -4.69
N LEU A 76 -3.17 10.96 -3.40
CA LEU A 76 -4.51 10.98 -2.85
C LEU A 76 -5.34 12.16 -3.37
N ASP A 77 -4.74 13.35 -3.46
CA ASP A 77 -5.40 14.53 -4.02
C ASP A 77 -5.64 14.42 -5.54
N GLU A 78 -4.73 13.75 -6.27
CA GLU A 78 -4.88 13.49 -7.71
C GLU A 78 -5.93 12.41 -8.02
N LEU A 79 -5.92 11.30 -7.27
CA LEU A 79 -6.74 10.12 -7.57
C LEU A 79 -8.13 10.15 -6.91
N ILE A 80 -8.28 10.86 -5.80
CA ILE A 80 -9.55 11.06 -5.09
C ILE A 80 -9.73 12.57 -4.85
N PRO A 81 -10.04 13.37 -5.87
CA PRO A 81 -10.08 14.83 -5.77
C PRO A 81 -11.19 15.35 -4.85
N ASP A 82 -12.28 14.59 -4.69
CA ASP A 82 -13.37 14.94 -3.78
C ASP A 82 -12.91 14.83 -2.32
N ARG A 83 -12.78 15.98 -1.64
CA ARG A 83 -12.42 16.02 -0.22
C ARG A 83 -13.51 15.50 0.70
N ASN A 84 -14.76 15.48 0.22
CA ASN A 84 -15.92 14.92 0.92
C ASN A 84 -16.17 13.46 0.54
N PHE A 85 -15.19 12.79 -0.10
CA PHE A 85 -15.29 11.39 -0.44
C PHE A 85 -15.69 10.56 0.80
N SER A 86 -16.80 9.87 0.65
CA SER A 86 -17.40 8.97 1.65
C SER A 86 -17.54 7.56 1.10
N GLY A 87 -16.87 7.22 0.01
CA GLY A 87 -16.85 5.84 -0.49
C GLY A 87 -15.78 5.00 0.20
N ILE A 88 -15.54 3.82 -0.39
CA ILE A 88 -14.51 2.88 0.05
C ILE A 88 -13.16 3.24 -0.58
N GLY A 89 -12.20 3.69 0.22
CA GLY A 89 -10.81 3.85 -0.21
C GLY A 89 -10.04 2.54 -0.03
N ILE A 90 -9.35 2.08 -1.07
CA ILE A 90 -8.52 0.87 -1.03
C ILE A 90 -7.08 1.24 -1.38
N ILE A 91 -6.14 1.00 -0.48
CA ILE A 91 -4.71 1.04 -0.81
C ILE A 91 -4.32 -0.38 -1.22
N ASP A 92 -3.72 -0.50 -2.40
CA ASP A 92 -3.20 -1.76 -2.91
C ASP A 92 -1.68 -1.66 -2.99
N PHE A 93 -1.01 -2.19 -1.96
CA PHE A 93 0.44 -2.26 -1.87
C PHE A 93 0.87 -3.71 -1.64
N GLU A 94 1.70 -4.25 -2.53
CA GLU A 94 2.06 -5.68 -2.48
C GLU A 94 3.55 -5.95 -2.52
N SER A 95 4.41 -4.92 -2.48
CA SER A 95 5.84 -5.11 -2.66
C SER A 95 6.48 -5.97 -1.55
N TRP A 96 5.98 -5.89 -0.31
CA TRP A 96 6.39 -6.75 0.80
C TRP A 96 5.26 -6.94 1.82
N ARG A 97 5.42 -7.89 2.75
CA ARG A 97 4.46 -8.18 3.83
C ARG A 97 4.93 -7.60 5.16
N PRO A 98 4.01 -7.09 5.99
CA PRO A 98 4.37 -6.42 7.24
C PRO A 98 4.94 -7.36 8.30
N ILE A 99 4.67 -8.66 8.17
CA ILE A 99 5.21 -9.67 9.06
C ILE A 99 6.41 -10.32 8.37
N TYR A 100 7.59 -10.19 8.97
CA TYR A 100 8.86 -10.70 8.44
C TYR A 100 8.77 -12.12 7.86
N ARG A 101 8.21 -13.07 8.63
CA ARG A 101 8.09 -14.49 8.24
C ARG A 101 7.24 -14.73 6.98
N GLN A 102 6.40 -13.78 6.58
CA GLN A 102 5.53 -13.90 5.40
C GLN A 102 6.22 -13.43 4.10
N ASN A 103 7.44 -12.91 4.17
CA ASN A 103 8.22 -12.50 3.01
C ASN A 103 9.03 -13.68 2.45
N PHE A 104 8.34 -14.73 1.98
CA PHE A 104 8.96 -15.91 1.35
C PHE A 104 8.73 -15.93 -0.16
N GLY A 105 9.36 -16.88 -0.87
CA GLY A 105 9.22 -17.02 -2.33
C GLY A 105 9.76 -15.81 -3.08
N SER A 106 8.94 -15.18 -3.93
CA SER A 106 9.32 -13.97 -4.67
C SER A 106 9.64 -12.77 -3.76
N LEU A 107 9.25 -12.80 -2.49
CA LEU A 107 9.54 -11.75 -1.50
C LEU A 107 10.82 -12.02 -0.69
N GLN A 108 11.49 -13.15 -0.90
CA GLN A 108 12.75 -13.48 -0.24
C GLN A 108 13.84 -12.39 -0.38
N PRO A 109 13.98 -11.68 -1.53
CA PRO A 109 14.96 -10.61 -1.66
C PRO A 109 14.87 -9.49 -0.61
N TYR A 110 13.69 -9.26 -0.03
CA TYR A 110 13.53 -8.28 1.05
C TYR A 110 14.21 -8.75 2.34
N LYS A 111 14.13 -10.04 2.65
CA LYS A 111 14.82 -10.63 3.79
C LYS A 111 16.32 -10.60 3.57
N ASP A 112 16.77 -11.04 2.40
CA ASP A 112 18.19 -11.13 2.07
C ASP A 112 18.88 -9.76 2.12
N LEU A 113 18.24 -8.74 1.54
CA LEU A 113 18.76 -7.38 1.60
C LEU A 113 18.78 -6.83 3.03
N SER A 114 17.73 -7.08 3.81
CA SER A 114 17.65 -6.61 5.19
C SER A 114 18.74 -7.23 6.07
N VAL A 115 18.94 -8.54 5.97
CA VAL A 115 20.00 -9.25 6.69
C VAL A 115 21.38 -8.80 6.23
N LYS A 116 21.56 -8.55 4.93
CA LYS A 116 22.82 -8.01 4.40
C LYS A 116 23.16 -6.64 5.00
N ILE A 117 22.20 -5.72 5.06
CA ILE A 117 22.39 -4.38 5.64
C ILE A 117 22.78 -4.50 7.12
N GLU A 118 22.05 -5.30 7.89
CA GLU A 118 22.34 -5.48 9.32
C GLU A 118 23.67 -6.21 9.56
N ARG A 119 24.06 -7.12 8.67
CA ARG A 119 25.38 -7.77 8.69
C ARG A 119 26.51 -6.75 8.47
N GLU A 120 26.32 -5.81 7.54
CA GLU A 120 27.29 -4.74 7.27
C GLU A 120 27.42 -3.79 8.47
N ARG A 121 26.32 -3.48 9.16
CA ARG A 121 26.29 -2.66 10.39
C ARG A 121 26.86 -3.40 11.62
N HIS A 122 26.65 -4.71 11.69
CA HIS A 122 27.01 -5.54 12.83
C HIS A 122 27.76 -6.81 12.40
N PRO A 123 29.04 -6.70 11.97
CA PRO A 123 29.79 -7.81 11.40
C PRO A 123 29.91 -9.04 12.31
N TYR A 124 29.98 -8.80 13.62
CA TYR A 124 30.20 -9.83 14.64
C TYR A 124 28.93 -10.50 15.18
N TRP A 125 27.74 -10.05 14.76
CA TRP A 125 26.50 -10.66 15.24
C TRP A 125 26.31 -12.07 14.66
N SER A 126 25.75 -12.99 15.46
CA SER A 126 25.37 -14.30 14.94
C SER A 126 24.22 -14.19 13.94
N GLY A 127 24.08 -15.16 13.04
CA GLY A 127 22.98 -15.17 12.06
C GLY A 127 21.60 -15.09 12.73
N ASN A 128 21.41 -15.82 13.83
CA ASN A 128 20.17 -15.80 14.61
C ASN A 128 19.87 -14.42 15.22
N HIS A 129 20.90 -13.67 15.61
CA HIS A 129 20.71 -12.34 16.16
C HIS A 129 20.28 -11.35 15.06
N LEU A 130 20.92 -11.42 13.89
CA LEU A 130 20.55 -10.59 12.73
C LEU A 130 19.12 -10.86 12.26
N GLU A 131 18.75 -12.12 12.08
CA GLU A 131 17.38 -12.51 11.69
C GLU A 131 16.32 -11.99 12.67
N ARG A 132 16.64 -12.05 13.97
CA ARG A 132 15.75 -11.51 15.01
C ARG A 132 15.63 -10.00 14.91
N GLU A 133 16.72 -9.28 14.71
CA GLU A 133 16.71 -7.82 14.67
C GLU A 133 16.02 -7.30 13.40
N VAL A 134 16.35 -7.86 12.25
CA VAL A 134 15.64 -7.59 10.99
C VAL A 134 14.15 -7.85 11.13
N GLY A 135 13.77 -8.97 11.75
CA GLY A 135 12.37 -9.31 11.99
C GLY A 135 11.64 -8.25 12.82
N LYS A 136 12.29 -7.70 13.85
CA LYS A 136 11.73 -6.59 14.65
C LYS A 136 11.61 -5.31 13.82
N GLN A 137 12.64 -4.95 13.06
CA GLN A 137 12.67 -3.72 12.27
C GLN A 137 11.55 -3.69 11.22
N ILE A 138 11.38 -4.77 10.44
CA ILE A 138 10.31 -4.87 9.44
C ILE A 138 8.93 -4.77 10.09
N ASN A 139 8.70 -5.52 11.17
CA ASN A 139 7.42 -5.50 11.86
C ASN A 139 7.11 -4.12 12.47
N CYS A 140 8.12 -3.45 13.05
CA CYS A 140 7.99 -2.13 13.65
C CYS A 140 7.68 -1.05 12.60
N PHE A 141 8.45 -1.00 11.51
CA PHE A 141 8.20 -0.03 10.43
C PHE A 141 6.83 -0.22 9.80
N SER A 142 6.40 -1.46 9.65
CA SER A 142 5.06 -1.78 9.16
C SER A 142 3.97 -1.23 10.08
N SER A 143 4.15 -1.37 11.39
CA SER A 143 3.26 -0.76 12.38
C SER A 143 3.24 0.76 12.26
N VAL A 144 4.41 1.41 12.10
CA VAL A 144 4.50 2.86 11.90
C VAL A 144 3.75 3.30 10.65
N ASN A 145 4.01 2.71 9.49
CA ASN A 145 3.29 2.98 8.25
C ASN A 145 1.78 2.75 8.37
N ASP A 146 1.38 1.71 9.11
CA ASP A 146 -0.02 1.48 9.40
C ASP A 146 -0.63 2.65 10.15
N THR A 147 0.08 3.18 11.14
CA THR A 147 -0.36 4.30 11.97
C THR A 147 -0.17 5.68 11.35
N THR A 148 0.54 5.84 10.23
CA THR A 148 0.80 7.18 9.63
C THR A 148 0.12 7.38 8.28
N THR A 149 0.26 6.46 7.33
CA THR A 149 -0.37 6.57 6.00
C THR A 149 -1.90 6.54 6.09
N SER A 150 -2.42 5.78 7.06
CA SER A 150 -3.86 5.60 7.27
C SER A 150 -4.52 6.87 7.84
N PRO A 151 -3.97 7.54 8.88
CA PRO A 151 -4.45 8.86 9.28
C PRO A 151 -4.35 9.95 8.23
N VAL A 152 -3.30 9.99 7.40
CA VAL A 152 -3.22 10.98 6.31
C VAL A 152 -4.43 10.87 5.38
N ALA A 153 -4.83 9.64 5.03
CA ALA A 153 -6.03 9.41 4.24
C ALA A 153 -7.31 9.85 4.96
N THR A 154 -7.49 9.46 6.24
CA THR A 154 -8.72 9.78 6.98
C THR A 154 -8.84 11.26 7.36
N THR A 155 -7.73 11.94 7.65
CA THR A 155 -7.72 13.38 7.97
C THR A 155 -8.07 14.21 6.75
N LYS A 156 -7.54 13.85 5.57
CA LYS A 156 -7.87 14.56 4.32
C LYS A 156 -9.24 14.24 3.76
N ARG A 157 -9.84 13.10 4.13
CA ARG A 157 -11.18 12.66 3.73
C ARG A 157 -11.98 12.38 5.01
N SER A 158 -12.34 13.46 5.70
CA SER A 158 -12.83 13.53 7.09
C SER A 158 -14.06 12.66 7.41
N HIS A 159 -14.79 12.20 6.39
CA HIS A 159 -15.94 11.33 6.55
C HIS A 159 -15.57 9.84 6.55
N THR A 160 -14.29 9.46 6.58
CA THR A 160 -13.84 8.07 6.47
C THR A 160 -13.25 7.51 7.79
N LYS A 161 -13.67 6.30 8.17
CA LYS A 161 -13.17 5.47 9.27
C LYS A 161 -12.29 4.33 8.74
N ARG A 162 -11.36 3.88 9.58
CA ARG A 162 -10.36 2.83 9.33
C ARG A 162 -11.01 1.44 9.40
N THR A 163 -10.79 0.58 8.41
CA THR A 163 -11.15 -0.85 8.47
C THR A 163 -9.99 -1.72 7.95
N HIS A 164 -9.51 -2.64 8.78
CA HIS A 164 -8.41 -3.55 8.44
C HIS A 164 -8.97 -4.91 8.02
N TYR A 165 -8.57 -5.41 6.86
CA TYR A 165 -8.73 -6.83 6.49
C TYR A 165 -7.36 -7.45 6.25
N TRP A 166 -7.19 -8.68 6.73
CA TRP A 166 -5.94 -9.44 6.66
C TRP A 166 -5.81 -10.15 5.30
N GLY A 167 -4.67 -9.96 4.63
CA GLY A 167 -4.27 -10.68 3.42
C GLY A 167 -3.97 -9.71 2.27
N SER A 168 -2.68 -9.53 1.95
CA SER A 168 -2.16 -8.39 1.16
C SER A 168 -2.48 -7.03 1.82
N PHE A 169 -1.77 -5.94 1.50
CA PHE A 169 -1.93 -4.67 2.21
C PHE A 169 -3.21 -3.91 1.79
N LEU A 170 -4.35 -4.61 1.70
CA LEU A 170 -5.67 -4.07 1.41
C LEU A 170 -6.21 -3.34 2.63
N LYS A 171 -5.93 -2.03 2.71
CA LYS A 171 -6.55 -1.18 3.73
C LYS A 171 -7.84 -0.59 3.18
N ARG A 172 -8.93 -0.83 3.90
CA ARG A 172 -10.26 -0.29 3.60
C ARG A 172 -10.50 0.95 4.46
N PHE A 173 -11.11 1.96 3.88
CA PHE A 173 -11.65 3.12 4.60
C PHE A 173 -13.13 3.28 4.26
N GLN A 174 -14.03 3.47 5.24
CA GLN A 174 -15.49 3.53 5.04
C GLN A 174 -16.16 4.70 5.80
N PRO A 175 -17.29 5.25 5.33
CA PRO A 175 -18.01 6.30 6.05
C PRO A 175 -18.82 5.81 7.26
N PHE A 176 -19.28 6.75 8.09
CA PHE A 176 -20.13 6.54 9.26
C PHE A 176 -21.53 6.05 8.85
N GLU A 177 -21.97 4.90 9.35
CA GLU A 177 -23.40 4.58 9.44
C GLU A 177 -23.90 5.12 10.79
N GLN A 178 -24.96 5.95 10.76
CA GLN A 178 -25.68 6.39 11.96
C GLN A 178 -26.59 5.26 12.47
#